data_AF-A0A2V6GSA9-F1
#
_entry.id   AF-A0A2V6GSA9-F1
#
_cell.length_a   1.000
_cell.length_b   1.000
_cell.length_c   1.000
_cell.angle_alpha   90.00
_cell.angle_beta   90.00
_cell.angle_gamma   90.00
#
_symmetry.space_group_name_H-M   'P 1'
#
loop_
_entity.id
_entity.type
_entity.pdbx_description
1 polymer ?
#
loop_
_entity_poly.entity_id
_entity_poly.type
_entity_poly.pdbx_seq_one_letter_code
_entity_poly.pdbx_strand_id
1 'polypeptide(L)'
;MQVTKFGLTLVIIHHRIGFIAVGEPSLFMRVASSHRDEAFQASQWIVDELKKKVPIWKRPAFANPPSRKATASREGNPLTSMTIK
;
A
#
# COMPACT_ATOMS: atom_id res chain seq x y z
N MET A 1 15.06 -7.38 4.42
CA MET A 1 14.95 -6.11 5.18
C MET A 1 15.91 -6.18 6.35
N GLN A 2 16.81 -5.22 6.52
CA GLN A 2 17.74 -5.23 7.66
C GLN A 2 17.04 -4.66 8.90
N VAL A 3 16.48 -5.55 9.72
CA VAL A 3 15.82 -5.23 11.01
C VAL A 3 16.78 -4.52 11.98
N THR A 4 18.09 -4.72 11.79
CA THR A 4 19.17 -4.22 12.66
C THR A 4 19.44 -2.73 12.56
N LYS A 5 19.07 -2.04 11.46
CA LYS A 5 19.36 -0.61 11.27
C LYS A 5 18.76 0.30 12.35
N PHE A 6 17.60 -0.08 12.88
CA PHE A 6 16.84 0.73 13.83
C PHE A 6 16.68 0.04 15.20
N GLY A 7 17.41 -1.05 15.47
CA GLY A 7 17.27 -1.78 16.74
C GLY A 7 15.87 -2.34 17.00
N LEU A 8 15.17 -2.78 15.95
CA LEU A 8 13.81 -3.30 16.08
C LEU A 8 13.82 -4.71 16.69
N THR A 9 12.84 -4.99 17.53
CA THR A 9 12.63 -6.33 18.10
C THR A 9 11.67 -7.16 17.26
N LEU A 10 10.77 -6.52 16.51
CA LEU A 10 9.79 -7.18 15.67
C LEU A 10 9.42 -6.31 14.46
N VAL A 11 9.27 -6.96 13.31
CA VAL A 11 8.60 -6.40 12.14
C VAL A 11 7.69 -7.46 11.52
N ILE A 12 6.41 -7.13 11.32
CA ILE A 12 5.44 -7.95 10.61
C ILE A 12 4.82 -7.09 9.50
N ILE A 13 4.77 -7.63 8.28
CA ILE A 13 4.14 -6.97 7.13
C ILE A 13 3.20 -7.95 6.45
N HIS A 14 1.97 -7.50 6.21
CA HIS A 14 0.99 -8.21 5.40
C HIS A 14 0.51 -7.28 4.29
N HIS A 15 0.54 -7.76 3.04
CA HIS A 15 -0.01 -7.04 1.91
C HIS A 15 -1.07 -7.91 1.24
N ARG A 16 -2.26 -7.35 0.98
CA ARG A 16 -3.34 -8.04 0.29
C ARG A 16 -3.04 -8.11 -1.21
N ILE A 17 -3.48 -9.18 -1.86
CA ILE A 17 -3.50 -9.33 -3.32
C ILE A 17 -4.94 -9.53 -3.80
N GLY A 18 -5.21 -9.30 -5.08
CA GLY A 18 -6.55 -9.42 -5.65
C GLY A 18 -7.42 -8.20 -5.38
N PHE A 19 -8.73 -8.42 -5.28
CA PHE A 19 -9.74 -7.37 -5.14
C PHE A 19 -9.71 -6.70 -3.76
N ILE A 20 -9.76 -5.37 -3.74
CA ILE A 20 -9.84 -4.55 -2.52
C ILE A 20 -10.84 -3.42 -2.77
N ALA A 21 -11.90 -3.34 -1.96
CA ALA A 21 -12.86 -2.23 -2.01
C ALA A 21 -12.20 -0.91 -1.59
N VAL A 22 -12.71 0.22 -2.09
CA VAL A 22 -12.25 1.53 -1.62
C VAL A 22 -12.55 1.69 -0.12
N GLY A 23 -11.58 2.24 0.61
CA GLY A 23 -11.64 2.38 2.07
C GLY A 23 -11.00 1.21 2.83
N GLU A 24 -10.77 0.07 2.17
CA GLU A 24 -10.17 -1.10 2.82
C GLU A 24 -8.63 -1.04 2.83
N PRO A 25 -7.97 -1.48 3.92
CA PRO A 25 -6.52 -1.49 4.00
C PRO A 25 -5.91 -2.52 3.05
N SER A 26 -4.95 -2.09 2.22
CA SER A 26 -4.18 -2.99 1.34
C SER A 26 -2.87 -3.47 1.95
N LEU A 27 -2.33 -2.72 2.91
CA LEU A 27 -1.07 -2.97 3.59
C LEU A 27 -1.28 -2.81 5.09
N PHE A 28 -0.87 -3.82 5.85
CA PHE A 28 -0.79 -3.78 7.30
C PHE A 28 0.65 -4.00 7.72
N MET A 29 1.10 -3.25 8.72
CA MET A 29 2.44 -3.37 9.26
C MET A 29 2.42 -3.17 10.77
N ARG A 30 3.18 -4.00 11.48
CA ARG A 30 3.47 -3.85 12.90
C ARG A 30 4.98 -3.78 13.10
N VAL A 31 5.42 -2.77 13.84
CA VAL A 31 6.83 -2.55 14.20
C VAL A 31 6.91 -2.46 15.73
N ALA A 32 7.90 -3.10 16.33
CA ALA A 32 8.19 -2.98 17.75
C ALA A 32 9.67 -2.65 17.99
N SER A 33 9.92 -1.77 18.94
CA SER A 33 11.23 -1.33 19.40
C SER A 33 11.13 -0.89 20.87
N SER A 34 12.28 -0.79 21.55
CA SER A 34 12.34 -0.36 22.95
C SER A 34 11.92 1.09 23.16
N HIS A 35 12.16 1.95 22.17
CA HIS A 35 11.79 3.35 22.18
C HIS A 35 11.02 3.70 20.90
N ARG A 36 10.10 4.65 21.00
CA ARG A 36 9.12 4.93 19.94
C ARG A 36 9.75 5.56 18.69
N ASP A 37 10.83 6.32 18.87
CA ASP A 37 11.42 7.13 17.79
C ASP A 37 11.97 6.22 16.68
N GLU A 38 12.60 5.11 17.08
CA GLU A 38 13.10 4.05 16.22
C GLU A 38 11.97 3.35 15.48
N ALA A 39 10.85 3.03 16.16
CA ALA A 39 9.69 2.42 15.53
C ALA A 39 9.09 3.33 14.45
N PHE A 40 8.98 4.63 14.70
CA PHE A 40 8.44 5.58 13.72
C PHE A 40 9.38 5.74 12.53
N GLN A 41 10.67 5.95 12.77
CA GLN A 41 11.67 6.09 11.70
C GLN A 41 11.76 4.83 10.85
N ALA A 42 11.75 3.65 11.49
CA ALA A 42 11.74 2.38 10.79
C ALA A 42 10.46 2.21 9.96
N SER A 43 9.28 2.52 10.51
CA SER A 43 8.01 2.36 9.81
C SER A 43 7.99 3.13 8.50
N GLN A 44 8.44 4.39 8.52
CA GLN A 44 8.55 5.21 7.31
C GLN A 44 9.51 4.56 6.30
N TRP A 45 10.73 4.25 6.74
CA TRP A 45 11.76 3.68 5.89
C TRP A 45 11.33 2.34 5.25
N ILE A 46 10.67 1.48 6.03
CA ILE A 46 10.21 0.16 5.59
C ILE A 46 9.18 0.30 4.47
N VAL A 47 8.19 1.19 4.61
CA VAL A 47 7.16 1.40 3.57
C VAL A 47 7.78 1.96 2.29
N ASP A 48 8.72 2.89 2.42
CA ASP A 48 9.41 3.47 1.26
C ASP A 48 10.24 2.43 0.51
N GLU A 49 10.96 1.59 1.24
CA GLU A 49 11.74 0.50 0.63
C GLU A 49 10.86 -0.60 0.05
N LEU A 50 9.74 -0.93 0.70
CA LEU A 50 8.76 -1.88 0.18
C LEU A 50 8.22 -1.41 -1.16
N LYS A 51 7.84 -0.13 -1.29
CA LYS A 51 7.31 0.43 -2.54
C LYS A 51 8.34 0.50 -3.67
N LYS A 52 9.63 0.60 -3.35
CA LYS A 52 10.71 0.59 -4.36
C LYS A 52 11.04 -0.82 -4.85
N LYS A 53 11.00 -1.81 -3.94
CA LYS A 53 11.56 -3.15 -4.18
C LYS A 53 10.51 -4.20 -4.51
N VAL A 54 9.33 -4.08 -3.92
CA VAL A 54 8.27 -5.07 -4.13
C VAL A 54 7.46 -4.64 -5.36
N PRO A 55 7.39 -5.48 -6.39
CA PRO A 55 6.70 -5.11 -7.60
C PRO A 55 5.21 -5.35 -7.36
N ILE A 56 4.49 -4.28 -6.99
CA ILE A 56 3.06 -4.29 -6.65
C ILE A 56 2.34 -3.37 -7.62
N TRP A 57 1.35 -3.88 -8.34
CA TRP A 57 0.60 -3.11 -9.34
C TRP A 57 -0.87 -3.00 -8.93
N LYS A 58 -1.36 -1.76 -8.83
CA LYS A 58 -2.78 -1.47 -8.54
C LYS A 58 -3.51 -1.12 -9.82
N ARG A 59 -4.56 -1.88 -10.15
CA ARG A 59 -5.50 -1.56 -11.24
C ARG A 59 -6.80 -1.03 -10.64
N PRO A 60 -7.11 0.28 -10.78
CA PRO A 60 -8.34 0.86 -10.27
C PRO A 60 -9.57 0.40 -11.07
N ALA A 61 -10.70 0.26 -10.40
CA ALA A 61 -12.02 0.10 -11.00
C ALA A 61 -12.92 1.26 -10.55
N PHE A 62 -13.63 1.85 -11.50
CA PHE A 62 -14.50 3.01 -11.28
C PHE A 62 -15.96 2.63 -11.51
N ALA A 63 -16.90 3.39 -10.94
CA ALA A 63 -18.33 3.11 -11.05
C ALA A 63 -18.80 3.07 -12.52
N ASN A 64 -18.31 4.00 -13.34
CA ASN A 64 -18.58 4.02 -14.77
C ASN A 64 -17.33 3.57 -15.55
N PRO A 65 -17.34 2.42 -16.24
CA PRO A 65 -16.21 2.03 -17.07
C PRO A 65 -16.03 3.00 -18.24
N PRO A 66 -14.78 3.33 -18.63
CA PRO A 66 -14.55 4.26 -19.74
C PRO A 66 -15.16 3.70 -21.04
N SER A 67 -15.92 4.54 -21.75
CA SER A 67 -16.46 4.16 -23.06
C SER A 67 -15.32 4.11 -24.09
N ARG A 68 -15.39 3.15 -25.02
CA ARG A 68 -14.34 2.81 -26.01
C ARG A 68 -13.90 3.98 -26.92
N LYS A 69 -14.60 5.12 -26.89
CA LYS A 69 -14.35 6.31 -27.70
C LYS A 69 -14.09 7.60 -26.91
N ALA A 70 -14.07 7.55 -25.58
CA ALA A 70 -13.82 8.75 -24.77
C ALA A 70 -12.44 8.64 -24.11
N THR A 71 -11.61 9.66 -24.34
CA THR A 71 -10.57 10.06 -23.38
C THR A 71 -11.31 10.54 -22.13
N ALA A 72 -11.86 9.61 -21.34
CA ALA A 72 -12.72 9.94 -20.21
C ALA A 72 -11.87 10.66 -19.16
N SER A 73 -12.14 11.95 -18.97
CA SER A 73 -11.70 12.67 -17.79
C SER A 73 -12.14 11.88 -16.56
N ARG A 74 -11.19 11.59 -15.65
CA ARG A 74 -11.49 10.86 -14.40
C ARG A 74 -12.31 11.70 -13.41
N GLU A 75 -12.47 12.98 -13.70
CA GLU A 75 -13.27 13.91 -12.91
C GLU A 75 -14.74 13.48 -12.89
N GLY A 76 -15.29 13.33 -11.68
CA GLY A 76 -16.69 12.96 -11.45
C GLY A 76 -17.01 11.46 -11.45
N ASN A 77 -16.04 10.56 -11.68
CA ASN A 77 -16.27 9.12 -11.66
C ASN A 77 -15.63 8.46 -10.42
N PRO A 78 -16.43 8.02 -9.42
CA PRO A 78 -15.88 7.53 -8.18
C PRO A 78 -15.16 6.19 -8.35
N LEU A 79 -14.00 6.08 -7.69
CA LEU A 79 -13.28 4.82 -7.53
C LEU A 79 -14.10 3.89 -6.63
N THR A 80 -14.29 2.64 -7.03
CA THR A 80 -15.07 1.66 -6.27
C THR A 80 -14.20 0.56 -5.69
N SER A 81 -13.14 0.17 -6.40
CA SER A 81 -12.19 -0.84 -5.92
C SER A 81 -10.85 -0.75 -6.64
N MET A 82 -9.90 -1.58 -6.21
CA MET A 82 -8.64 -1.82 -6.90
C MET A 82 -8.32 -3.31 -6.91
N THR A 83 -7.71 -3.79 -8.00
CA THR A 83 -7.08 -5.12 -8.03
C THR A 83 -5.58 -4.96 -7.87
N ILE A 84 -5.03 -5.61 -6.84
CA ILE A 84 -3.59 -5.68 -6.62
C ILE A 84 -3.04 -6.96 -7.25
N LYS A 85 -2.01 -6.81 -8.06
CA LYS A 85 -1.19 -7.92 -8.57
C LYS A 85 0.24 -7.77 -8.07
#